data_AF-A0A139PN15-F1
#
_entry.id   AF-A0A139PN15-F1
#
_cell.length_a   1.000
_cell.length_b   1.000
_cell.length_c   1.000
_cell.angle_alpha   90.00
_cell.angle_beta   90.00
_cell.angle_gamma   90.00
#
_symmetry.space_group_name_H-M   'P 1'
#
loop_
_entity.id
_entity.type
_entity.pdbx_description
1 polymer ?
#
loop_
_entity_poly.entity_id
_entity_poly.type
_entity_poly.pdbx_seq_one_letter_code
_entity_poly.pdbx_strand_id
1 'polypeptide(L)' 'MKTRITELLNIEYPIFQGGMAWVADGDLAGAVSKAGGLGIIGGGNDPERSRQGKY' A
#
# COMPACT_ATOMS: atom_id res chain seq x y z
N MET A 1 -7.15 -10.34 12.85
CA MET A 1 -6.19 -11.01 13.80
C MET A 1 -5.53 -9.91 14.63
N LYS A 2 -5.33 -10.07 15.94
CA LYS A 2 -4.65 -9.02 16.75
C LYS A 2 -3.16 -9.31 16.90
N THR A 3 -2.34 -8.39 16.40
CA THR A 3 -0.88 -8.40 16.46
C THR A 3 -0.37 -6.99 16.73
N ARG A 4 0.89 -6.85 17.18
CA ARG A 4 1.53 -5.53 17.36
C ARG A 4 1.51 -4.68 16.09
N ILE A 5 1.62 -5.31 14.92
CA ILE A 5 1.63 -4.63 13.61
C ILE A 5 0.24 -4.11 13.25
N THR A 6 -0.79 -4.95 13.39
CA THR A 6 -2.18 -4.58 13.08
C THR A 6 -2.66 -3.43 13.97
N GLU A 7 -2.20 -3.39 15.23
CA GLU A 7 -2.52 -2.31 16.17
C GLU A 7 -1.74 -1.02 15.85
N LEU A 8 -0.45 -1.13 15.51
CA LEU A 8 0.38 0.02 15.17
C LEU A 8 -0.08 0.73 13.89
N LEU A 9 -0.49 -0.05 12.88
CA LEU A 9 -0.84 0.46 11.55
C LEU A 9 -2.35 0.59 11.32
N ASN A 10 -3.17 0.18 12.30
CA ASN A 10 -4.63 0.18 12.23
C ASN A 10 -5.17 -0.59 11.01
N ILE A 11 -4.71 -1.84 10.83
CA ILE A 11 -5.12 -2.76 9.75
C ILE A 11 -5.70 -4.06 10.34
N GLU A 12 -6.55 -4.76 9.59
CA GLU A 12 -7.25 -5.96 10.06
C GLU A 12 -6.38 -7.23 9.99
N TYR A 13 -5.56 -7.29 8.95
CA TYR A 13 -4.67 -8.41 8.65
C TYR A 13 -3.21 -7.94 8.63
N PRO A 14 -2.27 -8.70 9.20
CA PRO A 14 -0.84 -8.40 9.11
C PRO A 14 -0.29 -8.78 7.72
N ILE A 15 -0.96 -8.32 6.67
CA ILE A 15 -0.65 -8.60 5.26
C ILE A 15 -0.31 -7.28 4.59
N PHE A 16 0.81 -7.30 3.86
CA PHE A 16 1.33 -6.15 3.14
C PHE A 16 1.41 -6.44 1.66
N GLN A 17 1.05 -5.47 0.83
CA GLN A 17 1.36 -5.52 -0.59
C GLN A 17 2.84 -5.25 -0.80
N GLY A 18 3.49 -6.04 -1.65
CA GLY A 18 4.93 -5.87 -1.93
C GLY A 18 5.18 -4.63 -2.78
N GLY A 19 6.27 -3.90 -2.52
CA GLY A 19 6.68 -2.76 -3.35
C GLY A 19 7.08 -3.20 -4.76
N MET A 20 6.14 -3.17 -5.71
CA MET A 20 6.33 -3.61 -7.08
C MET A 20 6.50 -2.42 -8.03
N ALA A 21 7.64 -2.38 -8.73
CA ALA A 21 7.91 -1.40 -9.77
C ALA A 21 6.82 -1.44 -10.86
N TRP A 22 6.31 -0.27 -11.27
CA TRP A 22 5.33 -0.10 -12.35
C TRP A 22 3.95 -0.76 -12.16
N VAL A 23 3.76 -1.54 -11.09
CA VAL A 23 2.51 -2.28 -10.80
C VAL A 23 1.84 -1.82 -9.51
N ALA A 24 2.61 -1.32 -8.55
CA ALA A 24 2.09 -0.80 -7.28
C ALA A 24 1.52 0.63 -7.45
N ASP A 25 0.42 0.76 -8.20
CA ASP A 25 -0.34 2.00 -8.32
C ASP A 25 -1.35 2.20 -7.17
N GLY A 26 -2.10 3.31 -7.21
CA GLY A 26 -3.07 3.66 -6.19
C GLY A 26 -4.29 2.73 -6.18
N ASP A 27 -4.67 2.19 -7.34
CA ASP A 27 -5.75 1.21 -7.46
C ASP A 27 -5.42 -0.08 -6.72
N LEU A 28 -4.22 -0.65 -6.94
CA LEU A 28 -3.78 -1.85 -6.24
C LEU A 28 -3.59 -1.60 -4.74
N ALA A 29 -2.96 -0.49 -4.36
CA ALA A 29 -2.78 -0.11 -2.97
C ALA A 29 -4.12 0.12 -2.25
N GLY A 30 -5.08 0.74 -2.94
CA GLY A 30 -6.44 0.99 -2.45
C GLY A 30 -7.23 -0.30 -2.28
N ALA A 31 -7.13 -1.24 -3.22
CA ALA A 31 -7.76 -2.55 -3.13
C ALA A 31 -7.28 -3.34 -1.91
N VAL A 32 -5.96 -3.35 -1.65
CA VAL A 32 -5.36 -4.03 -0.49
C VAL A 32 -5.77 -3.36 0.82
N SER A 33 -5.79 -2.03 0.85
CA SER A 33 -6.24 -1.26 2.01
C SER A 33 -7.71 -1.52 2.33
N LYS A 34 -8.59 -1.57 1.31
CA LYS A 34 -10.00 -1.93 1.46
C LYS A 34 -10.21 -3.37 1.95
N ALA A 35 -9.33 -4.29 1.57
CA ALA A 35 -9.35 -5.66 2.05
C ALA A 35 -8.81 -5.82 3.48
N GLY A 36 -8.36 -4.73 4.12
CA GLY A 36 -7.89 -4.71 5.51
C GLY A 36 -6.39 -4.97 5.70
N GLY A 37 -5.59 -4.90 4.62
CA GLY A 37 -4.13 -4.95 4.68
C GLY A 37 -3.47 -3.58 4.49
N LEU A 38 -2.13 -3.55 4.38
CA LEU A 38 -1.39 -2.34 4.03
C LEU A 38 -1.09 -2.29 2.53
N GLY A 39 -1.70 -1.34 1.81
CA GLY A 39 -1.34 -1.03 0.43
C GLY A 39 -0.10 -0.13 0.33
N ILE A 40 0.78 -0.39 -0.64
CA ILE A 40 1.98 0.42 -0.88
C ILE A 40 1.92 0.97 -2.31
N ILE A 41 2.18 2.27 -2.45
CA ILE A 41 2.31 2.92 -3.76
C ILE A 41 3.80 3.00 -4.12
N GLY A 42 4.17 2.45 -5.27
CA GLY A 42 5.55 2.34 -5.73
C GLY A 42 6.10 3.64 -6.31
N GLY A 43 6.75 4.47 -5.48
CA GLY A 43 7.29 5.76 -5.93
C GLY A 43 8.70 5.75 -6.53
N GLY A 44 9.42 4.62 -6.47
CA GLY A 44 10.83 4.54 -6.87
C GLY A 44 11.09 4.61 -8.37
N ASN A 45 10.11 4.22 -9.21
CA ASN A 45 10.29 4.17 -10.66
C ASN A 45 9.71 5.39 -11.38
N ASP A 46 8.81 6.14 -10.73
CA ASP A 46 8.18 7.34 -11.28
C ASP A 46 8.06 8.43 -10.20
N PRO A 47 9.17 9.14 -9.88
CA PRO A 47 9.18 10.17 -8.85
C PRO A 47 8.26 11.35 -9.18
N GLU A 48 8.00 11.64 -10.46
CA GLU A 48 7.12 12.73 -10.88
C GLU A 48 5.65 12.40 -10.66
N ARG A 49 5.20 11.21 -11.05
CA ARG A 49 3.83 10.75 -10.78
C ARG A 49 3.55 10.64 -9.28
N SER A 50 4.57 10.29 -8.50
CA SER A 50 4.51 10.25 -7.04
C SER A 50 4.30 11.60 -6.40
N ARG A 51 5.05 12.62 -6.85
CA ARG A 51 4.90 13.98 -6.32
C ARG A 51 3.55 14.59 -6.64
N GLN A 52 2.94 14.19 -7.75
CA GLN A 52 1.70 14.75 -8.24
C GLN A 52 0.44 14.02 -7.71
N GLY A 53 0.62 12.95 -6.91
CA GLY A 53 -0.51 12.17 -6.38
C GLY A 53 -1.34 11.49 -7.48
N LYS A 54 -0.74 11.20 -8.64
CA LYS A 54 -1.42 10.66 -9.83
C LYS A 54 -1.47 9.13 -9.84
N TYR A 55 -1.64 8.52 -8.67
CA TYR A 55 -1.67 7.07 -8.48
C TYR A 55 -3.07 6.53 -8.31
#